data_AF-A0A845ZFT4-F1
#
_entry.id   AF-A0A845ZFT4-F1
#
_cell.length_a   1.000
_cell.length_b   1.000
_cell.length_c   1.000
_cell.angle_alpha   90.00
_cell.angle_beta   90.00
_cell.angle_gamma   90.00
#
_symmetry.space_group_name_H-M   'P 1'
#
loop_
_entity.id
_entity.type
_entity.pdbx_description
1 polymer ?
#
loop_
_entity_poly.entity_id
_entity_poly.type
_entity_poly.pdbx_seq_one_letter_code
_entity_poly.pdbx_strand_id
1 'polypeptide(L)'
;MYEKPKCYQKMLGTLKSRYNLEASEARTLLQVELGLYLLQYLRLDDEPITTLWVILSGSPIRDVRLQTLDAKQKRAIANSRVLIPFSGRFSWQAALRDYSKIDKQWRSYTFDPTDLERQIVDSSHKPNQFPERFVVYQQCLESTLAFSKHSIKPAKAGDYSFEAEIPTSEGINRISVKVSFSDAHVAQADETLAWFDEPRPRHPISVSYAQLQDVAAHIDQQERTTEWTARLQSIRYCVIQDGADGKTYLDQANTKPLNLDGMVHIAGMVASGKSTLMTLLAAYAIWKQDVHWRITLIVGDTMSALKLADRLNRWFYPDVEADAPAAVAILGRTTRDRHLRQFHASKDYRLDHWGHRWLNTACPLQALIDSEQLDKPIIPGKEPCGSLYKPPQPNEKRKSHSYHSCPLFANCPSQQLYRDLPAAQVWVTTPGALGSSTLPAQIEPRMVKLGDVIYEQSDIVVFDEVDTIQEWFDGLLAQEVRLVDGGNGILDEVDEQTARHFRQNRIPSPPRERWIGAERQSVTTITHVLRQINRPPSQPILRKWLSRNYFTALSLFYKLARRLTGFQDFEKSDAKPKEIEANNRKIQRVMQHFDALLESDPLNMPRPETRPDRNA
;
A
#
# COMPACT_ATOMS: atom_id res chain seq x y z
N MET A 1 13.00 -1.23 -1.33
CA MET A 1 12.54 -2.16 -0.28
C MET A 1 13.43 -3.40 -0.18
N TYR A 2 13.93 -3.96 -1.29
CA TYR A 2 14.83 -5.12 -1.27
C TYR A 2 16.25 -4.77 -1.74
N GLU A 3 17.23 -5.52 -1.25
CA GLU A 3 18.62 -5.47 -1.72
C GLU A 3 18.77 -6.25 -3.03
N LYS A 4 19.60 -5.71 -3.92
CA LYS A 4 19.99 -6.44 -5.13
C LYS A 4 20.89 -7.61 -4.74
N PRO A 5 20.72 -8.82 -5.31
CA PRO A 5 21.56 -9.97 -5.03
C PRO A 5 23.05 -9.64 -5.15
N LYS A 6 23.89 -10.21 -4.27
CA LYS A 6 25.35 -10.01 -4.29
C LYS A 6 25.96 -10.39 -5.65
N CYS A 7 25.44 -11.44 -6.30
CA CYS A 7 25.85 -11.85 -7.64
C CYS A 7 25.59 -10.76 -8.69
N TYR A 8 24.42 -10.11 -8.64
CA TYR A 8 24.05 -9.00 -9.52
C TYR A 8 24.97 -7.79 -9.32
N GLN A 9 25.25 -7.43 -8.07
CA GLN A 9 26.15 -6.31 -7.75
C GLN A 9 27.59 -6.58 -8.18
N LYS A 10 28.09 -7.81 -7.97
CA LYS A 10 29.41 -8.23 -8.44
C LYS A 10 29.51 -8.16 -9.96
N MET A 11 28.48 -8.61 -10.67
CA MET A 11 28.44 -8.54 -12.14
C MET A 11 28.45 -7.09 -12.63
N LEU A 12 27.69 -6.18 -12.00
CA LEU A 12 27.78 -4.74 -12.30
C LEU A 12 29.20 -4.18 -12.12
N GLY A 13 29.91 -4.63 -11.09
CA GLY A 13 31.31 -4.26 -10.86
C GLY A 13 32.23 -4.75 -11.97
N THR A 14 32.09 -6.04 -12.35
CA THR A 14 32.86 -6.66 -13.44
C THR A 14 32.63 -5.95 -14.78
N LEU A 15 31.38 -5.60 -15.11
CA LEU A 15 31.07 -4.91 -16.36
C LEU A 15 31.75 -3.54 -16.46
N LYS A 16 31.83 -2.81 -15.33
CA LYS A 16 32.51 -1.51 -15.27
C LYS A 16 34.02 -1.65 -15.41
N SER A 17 34.63 -2.56 -14.65
CA SER A 17 36.09 -2.66 -14.59
C SER A 17 36.70 -3.38 -15.80
N ARG A 18 36.05 -4.42 -16.29
CA ARG A 18 36.58 -5.27 -17.37
C ARG A 18 36.21 -4.76 -18.77
N TYR A 19 35.05 -4.11 -18.91
CA TYR A 19 34.51 -3.70 -20.22
C TYR A 19 34.43 -2.19 -20.40
N ASN A 20 34.89 -1.41 -19.40
CA ASN A 20 34.93 0.06 -19.42
C ASN A 20 33.58 0.72 -19.79
N LEU A 21 32.47 0.05 -19.45
CA LEU A 21 31.12 0.57 -19.67
C LEU A 21 30.76 1.60 -18.61
N GLU A 22 30.02 2.63 -19.02
CA GLU A 22 29.47 3.62 -18.09
C GLU A 22 28.52 2.96 -17.08
N ALA A 23 28.39 3.55 -15.90
CA ALA A 23 27.59 2.95 -14.83
C ALA A 23 26.10 2.82 -15.17
N SER A 24 25.58 3.70 -16.03
CA SER A 24 24.23 3.63 -16.58
C SER A 24 24.11 2.50 -17.61
N GLU A 25 25.06 2.39 -18.54
CA GLU A 25 25.06 1.37 -19.60
C GLU A 25 25.14 -0.05 -19.04
N ALA A 26 26.04 -0.29 -18.09
CA ALA A 26 26.17 -1.59 -17.42
C ALA A 26 24.88 -2.00 -16.69
N ARG A 27 24.14 -1.04 -16.12
CA ARG A 27 22.84 -1.29 -15.50
C ARG A 27 21.76 -1.60 -16.54
N THR A 28 21.64 -0.78 -17.57
CA THR A 28 20.66 -0.99 -18.65
C THR A 28 20.88 -2.35 -19.31
N LEU A 29 22.12 -2.72 -19.58
CA LEU A 29 22.51 -4.02 -20.12
C LEU A 29 22.00 -5.18 -19.25
N LEU A 30 22.34 -5.21 -17.95
CA LEU A 30 21.87 -6.32 -17.10
C LEU A 30 20.36 -6.32 -16.90
N GLN A 31 19.70 -5.16 -16.85
CA GLN A 31 18.25 -5.07 -16.65
C GLN A 31 17.46 -5.54 -17.88
N VAL A 32 17.91 -5.18 -19.09
CA VAL A 32 17.29 -5.62 -20.33
C VAL A 32 17.51 -7.11 -20.54
N GLU A 33 18.74 -7.60 -20.40
CA GLU A 33 19.06 -9.02 -20.58
C GLU A 33 18.36 -9.91 -19.54
N LEU A 34 18.27 -9.49 -18.27
CA LEU A 34 17.49 -10.20 -17.25
C LEU A 34 15.99 -10.25 -17.62
N GLY A 35 15.46 -9.17 -18.17
CA GLY A 35 14.06 -9.10 -18.60
C GLY A 35 13.75 -10.02 -19.77
N LEU A 36 14.62 -10.08 -20.77
CA LEU A 36 14.49 -11.02 -21.90
C LEU A 36 14.67 -12.47 -21.44
N TYR A 37 15.60 -12.72 -20.52
CA TYR A 37 15.77 -14.04 -19.91
C TYR A 37 14.55 -14.47 -19.09
N LEU A 38 13.86 -13.54 -18.40
CA LEU A 38 12.59 -13.83 -17.74
C LEU A 38 11.52 -14.32 -18.73
N LEU A 39 11.40 -13.69 -19.90
CA LEU A 39 10.44 -14.11 -20.92
C LEU A 39 10.72 -15.56 -21.37
N GLN A 40 11.99 -15.91 -21.59
CA GLN A 40 12.40 -17.28 -21.89
C GLN A 40 12.08 -18.24 -20.73
N TYR A 41 12.37 -17.85 -19.48
CA TYR A 41 12.08 -18.64 -18.28
C TYR A 41 10.57 -18.91 -18.09
N LEU A 42 9.72 -17.98 -18.53
CA LEU A 42 8.26 -18.10 -18.51
C LEU A 42 7.68 -18.78 -19.77
N ARG A 43 8.49 -19.16 -20.76
CA ARG A 43 8.05 -19.69 -22.07
C ARG A 43 7.14 -18.71 -22.83
N LEU A 44 7.53 -17.44 -22.80
CA LEU A 44 6.95 -16.32 -23.54
C LEU A 44 7.94 -15.79 -24.58
N ASP A 45 8.81 -16.66 -25.08
CA ASP A 45 9.87 -16.36 -26.04
C ASP A 45 9.36 -16.27 -27.50
N ASP A 46 8.13 -16.72 -27.73
CA ASP A 46 7.32 -16.55 -28.95
C ASP A 46 6.57 -15.21 -29.00
N GLU A 47 6.50 -14.49 -27.88
CA GLU A 47 5.88 -13.16 -27.80
C GLU A 47 6.89 -12.05 -28.17
N PRO A 48 6.40 -10.85 -28.56
CA PRO A 48 7.26 -9.70 -28.80
C PRO A 48 8.16 -9.35 -27.59
N ILE A 49 9.39 -8.93 -27.86
CA ILE A 49 10.33 -8.45 -26.81
C ILE A 49 9.77 -7.27 -26.01
N THR A 50 8.77 -6.58 -26.54
CA THR A 50 8.08 -5.47 -25.87
C THR A 50 7.11 -5.93 -24.78
N THR A 51 6.72 -7.20 -24.70
CA THR A 51 5.69 -7.69 -23.77
C THR A 51 6.09 -7.67 -22.29
N LEU A 52 7.39 -7.57 -21.98
CA LEU A 52 7.89 -7.60 -20.59
C LEU A 52 7.20 -6.60 -19.65
N TRP A 53 6.93 -5.37 -20.11
CA TRP A 53 6.32 -4.35 -19.24
C TRP A 53 4.95 -4.78 -18.72
N VAL A 54 4.19 -5.61 -19.45
CA VAL A 54 2.88 -6.11 -19.03
C VAL A 54 3.01 -7.16 -17.93
N ILE A 55 4.06 -8.00 -18.00
CA ILE A 55 4.39 -8.95 -16.93
C ILE A 55 4.80 -8.21 -15.67
N LEU A 56 5.64 -7.18 -15.82
CA LEU A 56 6.13 -6.38 -14.71
C LEU A 56 5.05 -5.48 -14.10
N SER A 57 4.09 -4.97 -14.88
CA SER A 57 2.98 -4.14 -14.39
C SER A 57 2.01 -4.92 -13.50
N GLY A 58 1.92 -6.24 -13.67
CA GLY A 58 0.96 -7.07 -12.94
C GLY A 58 -0.47 -6.91 -13.42
N SER A 59 -0.66 -6.39 -14.63
CA SER A 59 -1.97 -6.34 -15.27
C SER A 59 -2.56 -7.76 -15.39
N PRO A 60 -3.86 -7.95 -15.10
CA PRO A 60 -4.50 -9.26 -15.21
C PRO A 60 -4.72 -9.61 -16.69
N ILE A 61 -3.71 -10.23 -17.31
CA ILE A 61 -3.78 -10.74 -18.68
C ILE A 61 -4.43 -12.13 -18.66
N ARG A 62 -5.38 -12.36 -19.57
CA ARG A 62 -5.95 -13.69 -19.81
C ARG A 62 -5.02 -14.51 -20.71
N ASP A 63 -3.87 -14.92 -20.19
CA ASP A 63 -2.97 -15.89 -20.84
C ASP A 63 -2.92 -17.18 -20.01
N VAL A 64 -3.09 -18.33 -20.66
CA VAL A 64 -3.12 -19.66 -20.01
C VAL A 64 -1.81 -19.97 -19.29
N ARG A 65 -0.66 -19.58 -19.87
CA ARG A 65 0.69 -19.76 -19.28
C ARG A 65 0.82 -18.94 -17.99
N LEU A 66 0.28 -17.73 -17.97
CA LEU A 66 0.31 -16.85 -16.79
C LEU A 66 -0.66 -17.28 -15.69
N GLN A 67 -1.74 -17.97 -16.03
CA GLN A 67 -2.69 -18.53 -15.06
C GLN A 67 -2.16 -19.81 -14.37
N THR A 68 -1.24 -20.51 -15.03
CA THR A 68 -0.72 -21.82 -14.58
C THR A 68 0.69 -21.77 -13.99
N LEU A 69 1.15 -20.58 -13.59
CA LEU A 69 2.50 -20.38 -13.06
C LEU A 69 2.75 -21.13 -11.75
N ASP A 70 3.89 -21.82 -11.68
CA ASP A 70 4.37 -22.45 -10.45
C ASP A 70 4.91 -21.41 -9.44
N ALA A 71 5.24 -21.88 -8.23
CA ALA A 71 5.76 -21.00 -7.17
C ALA A 71 7.12 -20.35 -7.51
N LYS A 72 7.97 -21.02 -8.31
CA LYS A 72 9.29 -20.50 -8.72
C LYS A 72 9.12 -19.41 -9.78
N GLN A 73 8.23 -19.59 -10.73
CA GLN A 73 7.90 -18.61 -11.77
C GLN A 73 7.23 -17.37 -11.17
N LYS A 74 6.30 -17.54 -10.22
CA LYS A 74 5.72 -16.42 -9.46
C LYS A 74 6.80 -15.62 -8.72
N ARG A 75 7.77 -16.31 -8.11
CA ARG A 75 8.94 -15.68 -7.47
C ARG A 75 9.83 -14.95 -8.49
N ALA A 76 10.10 -15.55 -9.64
CA ALA A 76 10.90 -14.94 -10.70
C ALA A 76 10.29 -13.61 -11.18
N ILE A 77 8.97 -13.55 -11.35
CA ILE A 77 8.26 -12.30 -11.68
C ILE A 77 8.40 -11.28 -10.54
N ALA A 78 8.18 -11.70 -9.28
CA ALA A 78 8.32 -10.81 -8.13
C ALA A 78 9.73 -10.21 -8.00
N ASN A 79 10.77 -11.04 -8.16
CA ASN A 79 12.17 -10.60 -8.14
C ASN A 79 12.45 -9.65 -9.31
N SER A 80 11.94 -9.94 -10.49
CA SER A 80 12.12 -9.09 -11.67
C SER A 80 11.48 -7.71 -11.50
N ARG A 81 10.31 -7.62 -10.85
CA ARG A 81 9.67 -6.33 -10.51
C ARG A 81 10.51 -5.47 -9.58
N VAL A 82 11.35 -6.09 -8.74
CA VAL A 82 12.30 -5.37 -7.87
C VAL A 82 13.55 -4.94 -8.65
N LEU A 83 14.08 -5.80 -9.52
CA LEU A 83 15.37 -5.59 -10.18
C LEU A 83 15.27 -4.71 -11.45
N ILE A 84 14.12 -4.75 -12.12
CA ILE A 84 13.86 -4.12 -13.42
C ILE A 84 12.83 -2.99 -13.25
N PRO A 85 13.24 -1.71 -13.39
CA PRO A 85 12.37 -0.56 -13.16
C PRO A 85 11.50 -0.19 -14.38
N PHE A 86 11.19 -1.14 -15.26
CA PHE A 86 10.57 -0.90 -16.57
C PHE A 86 9.14 -1.44 -16.65
N SER A 87 8.30 -1.17 -15.65
CA SER A 87 6.89 -1.58 -15.62
C SER A 87 5.98 -0.78 -16.56
N GLY A 88 6.49 0.28 -17.20
CA GLY A 88 5.74 1.08 -18.18
C GLY A 88 6.16 0.79 -19.62
N ARG A 89 5.20 0.82 -20.56
CA ARG A 89 5.45 0.59 -22.00
C ARG A 89 6.60 1.44 -22.54
N PHE A 90 6.52 2.75 -22.35
CA PHE A 90 7.51 3.68 -22.91
C PHE A 90 8.88 3.57 -22.24
N SER A 91 8.94 3.27 -20.94
CA SER A 91 10.23 3.09 -20.25
C SER A 91 10.94 1.83 -20.69
N TRP A 92 10.20 0.73 -20.90
CA TRP A 92 10.76 -0.50 -21.45
C TRP A 92 11.26 -0.33 -22.89
N GLN A 93 10.43 0.27 -23.77
CA GLN A 93 10.84 0.54 -25.15
C GLN A 93 12.06 1.47 -25.23
N ALA A 94 12.14 2.49 -24.36
CA ALA A 94 13.32 3.35 -24.26
C ALA A 94 14.56 2.55 -23.82
N ALA A 95 14.43 1.68 -22.81
CA ALA A 95 15.53 0.83 -22.34
C ALA A 95 16.04 -0.13 -23.43
N LEU A 96 15.15 -0.71 -24.24
CA LEU A 96 15.52 -1.53 -25.40
C LEU A 96 16.33 -0.72 -26.44
N ARG A 97 15.91 0.52 -26.73
CA ARG A 97 16.64 1.43 -27.63
C ARG A 97 17.98 1.89 -27.06
N ASP A 98 18.08 2.08 -25.75
CA ASP A 98 19.35 2.43 -25.11
C ASP A 98 20.30 1.23 -25.07
N TYR A 99 19.76 0.03 -24.84
CA TYR A 99 20.51 -1.22 -24.95
C TYR A 99 21.05 -1.45 -26.36
N SER A 100 20.29 -1.12 -27.42
CA SER A 100 20.74 -1.33 -28.79
C SER A 100 21.91 -0.42 -29.22
N LYS A 101 22.12 0.70 -28.52
CA LYS A 101 23.27 1.61 -28.70
C LYS A 101 24.56 1.05 -28.12
N ILE A 102 24.48 0.12 -27.16
CA ILE A 102 25.65 -0.56 -26.60
C ILE A 102 26.30 -1.40 -27.71
N ASP A 103 27.63 -1.44 -27.73
CA ASP A 103 28.38 -2.19 -28.73
C ASP A 103 27.92 -3.66 -28.80
N LYS A 104 27.76 -4.17 -30.03
CA LYS A 104 27.32 -5.54 -30.32
C LYS A 104 28.21 -6.58 -29.65
N GLN A 105 29.50 -6.27 -29.40
CA GLN A 105 30.42 -7.21 -28.76
C GLN A 105 30.06 -7.52 -27.30
N TRP A 106 29.31 -6.64 -26.60
CA TRP A 106 28.97 -6.79 -25.18
C TRP A 106 27.55 -7.33 -24.94
N ARG A 107 26.76 -7.53 -26.00
CA ARG A 107 25.33 -7.87 -25.92
C ARG A 107 25.08 -9.36 -26.10
N SER A 108 24.28 -9.96 -25.22
CA SER A 108 23.77 -11.34 -25.38
C SER A 108 22.56 -11.42 -26.31
N TYR A 109 21.81 -10.32 -26.44
CA TYR A 109 20.64 -10.22 -27.32
C TYR A 109 20.84 -9.12 -28.37
N THR A 110 20.44 -9.37 -29.62
CA THR A 110 20.55 -8.42 -30.74
C THR A 110 19.20 -8.27 -31.45
N PHE A 111 18.72 -7.04 -31.58
CA PHE A 111 17.47 -6.72 -32.27
C PHE A 111 17.57 -5.36 -32.98
N ASP A 112 16.68 -5.13 -33.95
CA ASP A 112 16.54 -3.86 -34.68
C ASP A 112 15.77 -2.83 -33.82
N PRO A 113 16.35 -1.64 -33.54
CA PRO A 113 15.67 -0.61 -32.75
C PRO A 113 14.45 0.05 -33.42
N THR A 114 14.26 -0.14 -34.73
CA THR A 114 13.17 0.50 -35.49
C THR A 114 11.85 -0.26 -35.39
N ASP A 115 11.89 -1.59 -35.30
CA ASP A 115 10.70 -2.46 -35.27
C ASP A 115 10.71 -3.41 -34.06
N LEU A 116 10.57 -2.86 -32.86
CA LEU A 116 10.62 -3.65 -31.61
C LEU A 116 9.40 -4.57 -31.42
N GLU A 117 8.26 -4.28 -32.06
CA GLU A 117 6.99 -4.98 -31.79
C GLU A 117 6.83 -6.28 -32.58
N ARG A 118 7.60 -6.48 -33.66
CA ARG A 118 7.58 -7.71 -34.46
C ARG A 118 8.70 -8.70 -34.14
N GLN A 119 9.61 -8.34 -33.22
CA GLN A 119 10.77 -9.16 -32.87
C GLN A 119 10.48 -9.97 -31.61
N ILE A 120 10.78 -11.27 -31.68
CA ILE A 120 10.63 -12.24 -30.58
C ILE A 120 11.99 -12.52 -29.92
N VAL A 121 11.98 -13.13 -28.72
CA VAL A 121 13.21 -13.28 -27.94
C VAL A 121 14.17 -14.28 -28.58
N ASP A 122 13.67 -15.40 -29.12
CA ASP A 122 14.51 -16.48 -29.63
C ASP A 122 15.32 -16.08 -30.87
N SER A 123 14.74 -15.30 -31.79
CA SER A 123 15.45 -14.79 -32.97
C SER A 123 16.57 -13.79 -32.64
N SER A 124 16.58 -13.26 -31.42
CA SER A 124 17.54 -12.24 -30.97
C SER A 124 18.69 -12.80 -30.12
N HIS A 125 18.63 -14.08 -29.72
CA HIS A 125 19.47 -14.66 -28.67
C HIS A 125 20.81 -15.22 -29.19
N LYS A 126 21.94 -14.82 -28.59
CA LYS A 126 23.27 -15.40 -28.82
C LYS A 126 23.77 -16.17 -27.59
N PRO A 127 23.46 -17.47 -27.45
CA PRO A 127 23.61 -18.20 -26.19
C PRO A 127 25.05 -18.34 -25.67
N ASN A 128 26.08 -18.28 -26.53
CA ASN A 128 27.44 -18.69 -26.15
C ASN A 128 28.43 -17.55 -25.88
N GLN A 129 28.00 -16.28 -25.91
CA GLN A 129 28.96 -15.18 -25.82
C GLN A 129 29.35 -14.83 -24.37
N PHE A 130 28.44 -15.03 -23.39
CA PHE A 130 28.63 -14.65 -21.98
C PHE A 130 27.86 -15.56 -21.00
N PRO A 131 28.23 -16.86 -20.86
CA PRO A 131 27.52 -17.83 -20.04
C PRO A 131 27.44 -17.44 -18.56
N GLU A 132 28.43 -16.72 -18.04
CA GLU A 132 28.47 -16.26 -16.65
C GLU A 132 27.32 -15.32 -16.29
N ARG A 133 26.78 -14.57 -17.27
CA ARG A 133 25.64 -13.67 -17.05
C ARG A 133 24.33 -14.43 -16.85
N PHE A 134 24.12 -15.50 -17.62
CA PHE A 134 22.92 -16.33 -17.52
C PHE A 134 22.83 -17.05 -16.17
N VAL A 135 23.97 -17.50 -15.62
CA VAL A 135 24.03 -18.03 -14.25
C VAL A 135 23.58 -16.97 -13.23
N VAL A 136 24.02 -15.71 -13.40
CA VAL A 136 23.58 -14.60 -12.55
C VAL A 136 22.08 -14.32 -12.72
N TYR A 137 21.54 -14.37 -13.94
CA TYR A 137 20.11 -14.16 -14.18
C TYR A 137 19.27 -15.23 -13.51
N GLN A 138 19.62 -16.50 -13.69
CA GLN A 138 18.93 -17.61 -13.03
C GLN A 138 18.95 -17.45 -11.50
N GLN A 139 20.11 -17.13 -10.92
CA GLN A 139 20.21 -16.85 -9.49
C GLN A 139 19.33 -15.67 -9.07
N CYS A 140 19.27 -14.60 -9.85
CA CYS A 140 18.40 -13.45 -9.57
C CYS A 140 16.91 -13.83 -9.61
N LEU A 141 16.50 -14.68 -10.54
CA LEU A 141 15.11 -15.13 -10.67
C LEU A 141 14.69 -16.11 -9.55
N GLU A 142 15.58 -17.00 -9.11
CA GLU A 142 15.24 -18.07 -8.16
C GLU A 142 15.49 -17.70 -6.68
N SER A 143 16.40 -16.75 -6.42
CA SER A 143 16.79 -16.38 -5.06
C SER A 143 15.67 -15.75 -4.23
N THR A 144 15.77 -15.88 -2.91
CA THR A 144 14.97 -15.07 -1.98
C THR A 144 15.68 -13.74 -1.75
N LEU A 145 15.05 -12.63 -2.15
CA LEU A 145 15.64 -11.30 -2.01
C LEU A 145 15.60 -10.85 -0.54
N ALA A 146 16.74 -10.40 -0.02
CA ALA A 146 16.80 -9.80 1.30
C ALA A 146 16.18 -8.39 1.28
N PHE A 147 15.55 -8.00 2.39
CA PHE A 147 15.09 -6.61 2.56
C PHE A 147 16.28 -5.66 2.67
N SER A 148 16.15 -4.50 2.04
CA SER A 148 17.05 -3.37 2.23
C SER A 148 16.79 -2.77 3.60
N LYS A 149 17.80 -2.82 4.46
CA LYS A 149 17.71 -2.25 5.80
C LYS A 149 18.04 -0.76 5.77
N HIS A 150 17.12 0.05 6.27
CA HIS A 150 17.35 1.46 6.53
C HIS A 150 18.13 1.60 7.84
N SER A 151 19.37 2.09 7.75
CA SER A 151 20.17 2.38 8.94
C SER A 151 20.04 3.87 9.28
N ILE A 152 19.42 4.17 10.42
CA ILE A 152 19.48 5.50 11.04
C ILE A 152 20.51 5.44 12.14
N LYS A 153 21.48 6.35 12.12
CA LYS A 153 22.51 6.42 13.16
C LYS A 153 21.91 7.05 14.42
N PRO A 154 22.12 6.48 15.62
CA PRO A 154 21.71 7.15 16.86
C PRO A 154 22.38 8.52 16.98
N ALA A 155 21.67 9.46 17.60
CA ALA A 155 22.27 10.72 18.02
C ALA A 155 23.32 10.44 19.10
N LYS A 156 24.43 11.18 19.05
CA LYS A 156 25.48 11.14 20.06
C LYS A 156 25.32 12.32 21.02
N ALA A 157 26.19 12.42 22.01
CA ALA A 157 26.21 13.59 22.87
C ALA A 157 26.50 14.86 22.06
N GLY A 158 25.86 15.97 22.45
CA GLY A 158 25.96 17.27 21.80
C GLY A 158 24.65 17.75 21.16
N ASP A 159 24.78 18.79 20.33
CA ASP A 159 23.63 19.56 19.83
C ASP A 159 23.05 19.03 18.52
N TYR A 160 21.73 18.93 18.51
CA TYR A 160 20.91 18.53 17.38
C TYR A 160 19.76 19.53 17.19
N SER A 161 19.15 19.48 16.02
CA SER A 161 17.98 20.29 15.67
C SER A 161 16.94 19.45 14.95
N PHE A 162 15.69 19.86 15.02
CA PHE A 162 14.59 19.27 14.27
C PHE A 162 13.54 20.32 13.92
N GLU A 163 12.69 20.02 12.93
CA GLU A 163 11.55 20.86 12.57
C GLU A 163 10.31 20.45 13.34
N ALA A 164 9.78 21.35 14.18
CA ALA A 164 8.53 21.18 14.89
C ALA A 164 7.38 21.81 14.09
N GLU A 165 6.24 21.11 13.99
CA GLU A 165 5.01 21.66 13.40
C GLU A 165 4.16 22.32 14.50
N ILE A 166 3.89 23.62 14.37
CA ILE A 166 3.09 24.39 15.31
C ILE A 166 1.80 24.88 14.62
N PRO A 167 0.62 24.55 15.15
CA PRO A 167 -0.64 25.09 14.65
C PRO A 167 -0.77 26.59 14.97
N THR A 168 -0.98 27.40 13.94
CA THR A 168 -1.30 28.84 14.01
C THR A 168 -2.66 29.12 13.38
N SER A 169 -3.19 30.34 13.53
CA SER A 169 -4.45 30.76 12.92
C SER A 169 -4.42 30.75 11.38
N GLU A 170 -3.23 30.83 10.78
CA GLU A 170 -3.01 30.86 9.33
C GLU A 170 -2.61 29.48 8.76
N GLY A 171 -2.51 28.45 9.60
CA GLY A 171 -2.16 27.10 9.17
C GLY A 171 -1.11 26.43 10.05
N ILE A 172 -0.23 25.64 9.44
CA ILE A 172 0.87 24.94 10.14
C ILE A 172 2.16 25.70 9.88
N ASN A 173 2.76 26.25 10.93
CA ASN A 173 4.10 26.83 10.87
C ASN A 173 5.15 25.77 11.23
N ARG A 174 6.35 25.86 10.65
CA ARG A 174 7.49 24.98 10.97
C ARG A 174 8.61 25.79 11.60
N ILE A 175 9.02 25.38 12.80
CA ILE A 175 10.07 26.05 13.57
C ILE A 175 11.20 25.06 13.83
N SER A 176 12.44 25.51 13.60
CA SER A 176 13.64 24.75 13.91
C SER A 176 13.95 24.86 15.40
N VAL A 177 13.87 23.72 16.10
CA VAL A 177 14.09 23.62 17.55
C VAL A 177 15.43 22.94 17.80
N LYS A 178 16.23 23.48 18.73
CA LYS A 178 17.52 22.90 19.14
C LYS A 178 17.35 22.08 20.42
N VAL A 179 18.07 20.96 20.49
CA VAL A 179 18.12 20.08 21.65
C VAL A 179 19.54 19.57 21.86
N SER A 180 19.96 19.44 23.12
CA SER A 180 21.28 18.92 23.49
C SER A 180 21.16 17.62 24.27
N PHE A 181 21.96 16.62 23.92
CA PHE A 181 22.00 15.33 24.62
C PHE A 181 23.28 15.20 25.44
N SER A 182 23.15 14.80 26.70
CA SER A 182 24.28 14.43 27.56
C SER A 182 24.69 12.97 27.33
N ASP A 183 25.88 12.57 27.82
CA ASP A 183 26.32 11.17 27.74
C ASP A 183 25.35 10.22 28.47
N ALA A 184 24.71 10.65 29.54
CA ALA A 184 23.69 9.86 30.25
C ALA A 184 22.45 9.59 29.39
N HIS A 185 22.02 10.56 28.57
CA HIS A 185 20.92 10.36 27.62
C HIS A 185 21.28 9.37 26.51
N VAL A 186 22.54 9.38 26.08
CA VAL A 186 23.03 8.54 24.99
C VAL A 186 23.28 7.11 25.45
N ALA A 187 23.67 6.90 26.71
CA ALA A 187 23.82 5.56 27.28
C ALA A 187 22.51 4.74 27.21
N GLN A 188 21.34 5.42 27.24
CA GLN A 188 20.03 4.77 27.06
C GLN A 188 19.74 4.35 25.62
N ALA A 189 20.51 4.85 24.64
CA ALA A 189 20.34 4.51 23.23
C ALA A 189 20.85 3.09 22.89
N ASP A 190 21.69 2.51 23.74
CA ASP A 190 22.26 1.17 23.55
C ASP A 190 21.28 0.05 23.97
N GLU A 191 20.16 0.39 24.61
CA GLU A 191 19.12 -0.58 24.93
C GLU A 191 18.37 -1.01 23.67
N THR A 192 18.58 -2.27 23.28
CA THR A 192 17.87 -2.89 22.16
C THR A 192 16.45 -3.24 22.58
N LEU A 193 15.46 -2.68 21.88
CA LEU A 193 14.08 -3.13 22.00
C LEU A 193 13.96 -4.56 21.48
N ALA A 194 13.32 -5.44 22.25
CA ALA A 194 12.93 -6.75 21.77
C ALA A 194 12.04 -6.59 20.53
N TRP A 195 12.37 -7.28 19.45
CA TRP A 195 11.59 -7.27 18.22
C TRP A 195 11.57 -8.65 17.57
N PHE A 196 10.75 -8.81 16.53
CA PHE A 196 10.64 -10.08 15.83
C PHE A 196 11.85 -10.31 14.91
N ASP A 197 12.48 -11.47 15.05
CA ASP A 197 13.62 -11.86 14.21
C ASP A 197 13.18 -12.62 12.96
N GLU A 198 12.17 -13.50 13.10
CA GLU A 198 11.70 -14.38 12.03
C GLU A 198 10.17 -14.42 11.95
N PRO A 199 9.59 -14.73 10.77
CA PRO A 199 8.16 -15.01 10.65
C PRO A 199 7.76 -16.23 11.47
N ARG A 200 6.54 -16.20 12.02
CA ARG A 200 6.02 -17.34 12.79
C ARG A 200 5.66 -18.52 11.87
N PRO A 201 5.97 -19.78 12.25
CA PRO A 201 5.43 -20.94 11.57
C PRO A 201 3.91 -21.01 11.80
N ARG A 202 3.15 -21.32 10.75
CA ARG A 202 1.69 -21.40 10.81
C ARG A 202 1.20 -22.82 10.62
N HIS A 203 0.20 -23.20 11.39
CA HIS A 203 -0.47 -24.48 11.32
C HIS A 203 -1.98 -24.28 11.30
N PRO A 204 -2.75 -25.20 10.70
CA PRO A 204 -4.21 -25.17 10.79
C PRO A 204 -4.68 -25.10 12.25
N ILE A 205 -5.63 -24.21 12.52
CA ILE A 205 -6.18 -24.01 13.87
C ILE A 205 -7.60 -24.56 13.92
N SER A 206 -7.94 -25.24 15.00
CA SER A 206 -9.28 -25.79 15.21
C SER A 206 -9.77 -25.43 16.61
N VAL A 207 -10.93 -24.78 16.70
CA VAL A 207 -11.55 -24.40 17.97
C VAL A 207 -12.95 -24.98 18.05
N SER A 208 -13.22 -25.79 19.06
CA SER A 208 -14.53 -26.41 19.27
C SER A 208 -15.52 -25.43 19.91
N TYR A 209 -16.82 -25.68 19.72
CA TYR A 209 -17.86 -24.90 20.38
C TYR A 209 -17.76 -24.98 21.92
N ALA A 210 -17.42 -26.15 22.47
CA ALA A 210 -17.20 -26.34 23.90
C ALA A 210 -16.07 -25.46 24.44
N GLN A 211 -14.95 -25.35 23.71
CA GLN A 211 -13.85 -24.46 24.08
C GLN A 211 -14.26 -22.98 24.12
N LEU A 212 -15.13 -22.55 23.21
CA LEU A 212 -15.69 -21.19 23.22
C LEU A 212 -16.66 -20.99 24.41
N GLN A 213 -17.41 -22.02 24.79
CA GLN A 213 -18.28 -22.00 25.97
C GLN A 213 -17.48 -21.85 27.26
N ASP A 214 -16.36 -22.58 27.39
CA ASP A 214 -15.48 -22.48 28.56
C ASP A 214 -14.93 -21.06 28.74
N VAL A 215 -14.50 -20.43 27.66
CA VAL A 215 -14.01 -19.03 27.68
C VAL A 215 -15.13 -18.05 27.98
N ALA A 216 -16.31 -18.23 27.38
CA ALA A 216 -17.47 -17.37 27.66
C ALA A 216 -17.86 -17.43 29.15
N ALA A 217 -17.88 -18.62 29.74
CA ALA A 217 -18.14 -18.82 31.16
C ALA A 217 -17.08 -18.18 32.05
N HIS A 218 -15.80 -18.20 31.64
CA HIS A 218 -14.73 -17.51 32.34
C HIS A 218 -14.89 -15.99 32.30
N ILE A 219 -15.22 -15.42 31.13
CA ILE A 219 -15.44 -13.97 30.99
C ILE A 219 -16.65 -13.52 31.83
N ASP A 220 -17.74 -14.29 31.85
CA ASP A 220 -18.94 -13.96 32.65
C ASP A 220 -18.64 -13.84 34.15
N GLN A 221 -17.62 -14.56 34.65
CA GLN A 221 -17.16 -14.43 36.04
C GLN A 221 -16.48 -13.08 36.30
N GLN A 222 -15.80 -12.52 35.30
CA GLN A 222 -15.08 -11.24 35.38
C GLN A 222 -16.01 -10.04 35.09
N GLU A 223 -16.94 -10.18 34.15
CA GLU A 223 -17.86 -9.11 33.71
C GLU A 223 -19.33 -9.48 33.99
N ARG A 224 -19.77 -9.27 35.23
CA ARG A 224 -21.12 -9.63 35.71
C ARG A 224 -22.29 -8.97 34.94
N THR A 225 -22.02 -7.92 34.18
CA THR A 225 -23.04 -7.15 33.44
C THR A 225 -23.35 -7.70 32.04
N THR A 226 -22.51 -8.58 31.51
CA THR A 226 -22.66 -9.12 30.16
C THR A 226 -22.73 -10.63 30.20
N GLU A 227 -23.79 -11.22 29.64
CA GLU A 227 -23.98 -12.67 29.56
C GLU A 227 -23.39 -13.22 28.25
N TRP A 228 -22.06 -13.40 28.19
CA TRP A 228 -21.35 -13.97 27.04
C TRP A 228 -21.75 -15.40 26.75
N THR A 229 -22.02 -16.20 27.79
CA THR A 229 -22.53 -17.56 27.62
C THR A 229 -23.88 -17.56 26.89
N ALA A 230 -24.79 -16.66 27.29
CA ALA A 230 -26.10 -16.50 26.63
C ALA A 230 -25.95 -15.99 25.19
N ARG A 231 -25.02 -15.05 24.96
CA ARG A 231 -24.70 -14.58 23.60
C ARG A 231 -24.18 -15.71 22.71
N LEU A 232 -23.26 -16.53 23.20
CA LEU A 232 -22.74 -17.68 22.45
C LEU A 232 -23.85 -18.69 22.15
N GLN A 233 -24.74 -18.99 23.11
CA GLN A 233 -25.87 -19.90 22.93
C GLN A 233 -26.85 -19.43 21.85
N SER A 234 -26.97 -18.12 21.64
CA SER A 234 -27.78 -17.54 20.56
C SER A 234 -27.17 -17.74 19.16
N ILE A 235 -25.88 -18.07 19.08
CA ILE A 235 -25.14 -18.26 17.83
C ILE A 235 -25.32 -19.70 17.34
N ARG A 236 -25.83 -19.83 16.11
CA ARG A 236 -25.92 -21.09 15.40
C ARG A 236 -24.94 -21.08 14.24
N TYR A 237 -23.74 -21.60 14.46
CA TYR A 237 -22.72 -21.76 13.43
C TYR A 237 -22.89 -23.11 12.72
N CYS A 238 -22.93 -23.09 11.39
CA CYS A 238 -23.03 -24.29 10.55
C CYS A 238 -21.92 -24.30 9.50
N VAL A 239 -21.34 -25.48 9.24
CA VAL A 239 -20.38 -25.68 8.15
C VAL A 239 -21.14 -26.00 6.86
N ILE A 240 -20.77 -25.34 5.76
CA ILE A 240 -21.28 -25.66 4.42
C ILE A 240 -20.48 -26.86 3.87
N GLN A 241 -21.18 -27.87 3.38
CA GLN A 241 -20.58 -29.03 2.72
C GLN A 241 -21.16 -29.22 1.33
N ASP A 242 -20.30 -29.54 0.37
CA ASP A 242 -20.72 -29.99 -0.95
C ASP A 242 -21.02 -31.49 -0.89
N GLY A 243 -22.27 -31.85 -1.17
CA GLY A 243 -22.68 -33.24 -1.32
C GLY A 243 -22.18 -33.83 -2.63
N ALA A 244 -22.05 -35.17 -2.65
CA ALA A 244 -21.66 -35.92 -3.84
C ALA A 244 -22.63 -35.75 -5.03
N ASP A 245 -23.84 -35.22 -4.78
CA ASP A 245 -24.85 -34.89 -5.79
C ASP A 245 -24.73 -33.46 -6.35
N GLY A 246 -23.68 -32.72 -5.97
CA GLY A 246 -23.43 -31.34 -6.40
C GLY A 246 -24.30 -30.30 -5.68
N LYS A 247 -25.01 -30.68 -4.61
CA LYS A 247 -25.79 -29.74 -3.78
C LYS A 247 -25.04 -29.38 -2.51
N THR A 248 -25.20 -28.13 -2.07
CA THR A 248 -24.66 -27.64 -0.80
C THR A 248 -25.61 -27.93 0.35
N TYR A 249 -25.09 -28.49 1.44
CA TYR A 249 -25.83 -28.76 2.67
C TYR A 249 -25.23 -28.02 3.85
N LEU A 250 -26.08 -27.66 4.81
CA LEU A 250 -25.65 -27.16 6.11
C LEU A 250 -25.56 -28.32 7.09
N ASP A 251 -24.42 -28.43 7.77
CA ASP A 251 -24.29 -29.35 8.89
C ASP A 251 -25.18 -28.94 10.08
N GLN A 252 -25.34 -29.85 11.04
CA GLN A 252 -25.93 -29.53 12.32
C GLN A 252 -25.17 -28.40 13.01
N ALA A 253 -25.92 -27.47 13.60
CA ALA A 253 -25.33 -26.28 14.21
C ALA A 253 -24.43 -26.66 15.39
N ASN A 254 -23.27 -26.00 15.48
CA ASN A 254 -22.33 -26.08 16.61
C ASN A 254 -21.74 -27.48 16.89
N THR A 255 -21.86 -28.43 15.96
CA THR A 255 -21.32 -29.80 16.13
C THR A 255 -19.87 -29.94 15.67
N LYS A 256 -19.49 -29.19 14.63
CA LYS A 256 -18.13 -29.20 14.07
C LYS A 256 -17.28 -28.06 14.65
N PRO A 257 -15.96 -28.29 14.83
CA PRO A 257 -15.07 -27.24 15.25
C PRO A 257 -14.88 -26.20 14.14
N LEU A 258 -14.61 -24.96 14.54
CA LEU A 258 -14.20 -23.89 13.64
C LEU A 258 -12.76 -24.16 13.19
N ASN A 259 -12.63 -24.68 11.98
CA ASN A 259 -11.34 -24.94 11.33
C ASN A 259 -10.89 -23.70 10.56
N LEU A 260 -9.76 -23.15 10.96
CA LEU A 260 -9.10 -21.99 10.38
C LEU A 260 -7.84 -22.46 9.66
N ASP A 261 -7.96 -22.66 8.36
CA ASP A 261 -6.87 -22.99 7.45
C ASP A 261 -7.02 -22.20 6.16
N GLY A 262 -5.99 -21.44 5.77
CA GLY A 262 -6.06 -20.51 4.65
C GLY A 262 -7.09 -19.40 4.84
N MET A 263 -7.94 -19.20 3.82
CA MET A 263 -8.98 -18.16 3.82
C MET A 263 -10.34 -18.79 4.14
N VAL A 264 -10.93 -18.38 5.26
CA VAL A 264 -12.24 -18.86 5.73
C VAL A 264 -13.23 -17.71 5.77
N HIS A 265 -14.40 -17.90 5.17
CA HIS A 265 -15.47 -16.90 5.14
C HIS A 265 -16.60 -17.29 6.10
N ILE A 266 -16.95 -16.38 7.01
CA ILE A 266 -18.08 -16.54 7.93
C ILE A 266 -19.19 -15.58 7.51
N ALA A 267 -20.17 -16.10 6.78
CA ALA A 267 -21.34 -15.33 6.35
C ALA A 267 -22.44 -15.38 7.42
N GLY A 268 -23.12 -14.25 7.63
CA GLY A 268 -24.25 -14.16 8.54
C GLY A 268 -24.89 -12.78 8.52
N MET A 269 -26.18 -12.70 8.85
CA MET A 269 -26.92 -11.44 8.93
C MET A 269 -26.31 -10.49 9.98
N VAL A 270 -26.67 -9.21 9.91
CA VAL A 270 -26.35 -8.24 10.98
C VAL A 270 -26.92 -8.78 12.30
N ALA A 271 -26.15 -8.60 13.39
CA ALA A 271 -26.47 -9.13 14.72
C ALA A 271 -26.52 -10.68 14.85
N SER A 272 -26.00 -11.45 13.89
CA SER A 272 -25.88 -12.92 13.99
C SER A 272 -24.77 -13.42 14.94
N GLY A 273 -24.09 -12.51 15.65
CA GLY A 273 -23.02 -12.84 16.61
C GLY A 273 -21.62 -13.04 16.03
N LYS A 274 -21.34 -12.59 14.79
CA LYS A 274 -19.98 -12.68 14.18
C LYS A 274 -18.90 -12.02 15.03
N SER A 275 -19.11 -10.78 15.46
CA SER A 275 -18.15 -10.05 16.31
C SER A 275 -18.03 -10.68 17.71
N THR A 276 -19.08 -11.35 18.20
CA THR A 276 -19.02 -12.14 19.44
C THR A 276 -18.08 -13.33 19.27
N LEU A 277 -18.22 -14.09 18.18
CA LEU A 277 -17.34 -15.21 17.86
C LEU A 277 -15.88 -14.76 17.70
N MET A 278 -15.64 -13.65 17.00
CA MET A 278 -14.33 -13.02 16.89
C MET A 278 -13.73 -12.70 18.27
N THR A 279 -14.51 -12.08 19.15
CA THR A 279 -14.05 -11.67 20.49
C THR A 279 -13.73 -12.89 21.36
N LEU A 280 -14.56 -13.93 21.32
CA LEU A 280 -14.33 -15.18 22.07
C LEU A 280 -13.10 -15.94 21.55
N LEU A 281 -12.84 -15.91 20.24
CA LEU A 281 -11.63 -16.51 19.67
C LEU A 281 -10.37 -15.79 20.16
N ALA A 282 -10.38 -14.46 20.19
CA ALA A 282 -9.28 -13.66 20.73
C ALA A 282 -9.07 -13.91 22.24
N ALA A 283 -10.16 -13.97 23.01
CA ALA A 283 -10.11 -14.30 24.42
C ALA A 283 -9.60 -15.74 24.68
N TYR A 284 -9.97 -16.70 23.83
CA TYR A 284 -9.47 -18.07 23.92
C TYR A 284 -7.96 -18.15 23.76
N ALA A 285 -7.40 -17.40 22.79
CA ALA A 285 -5.95 -17.33 22.60
C ALA A 285 -5.24 -16.80 23.85
N ILE A 286 -5.80 -15.77 24.51
CA ILE A 286 -5.22 -15.20 25.73
C ILE A 286 -5.34 -16.18 26.93
N TRP A 287 -6.50 -16.81 27.09
CA TRP A 287 -6.82 -17.61 28.27
C TRP A 287 -6.07 -18.94 28.33
N LYS A 288 -5.89 -19.61 27.18
CA LYS A 288 -5.22 -20.91 27.12
C LYS A 288 -3.72 -20.73 26.97
N GLN A 289 -2.99 -20.81 28.08
CA GLN A 289 -1.53 -20.62 28.10
C GLN A 289 -0.74 -21.61 27.23
N ASP A 290 -1.24 -22.83 27.01
CA ASP A 290 -0.64 -23.83 26.11
C ASP A 290 -0.79 -23.45 24.62
N VAL A 291 -1.61 -22.45 24.34
CA VAL A 291 -1.90 -21.95 22.99
C VAL A 291 -1.09 -20.69 22.77
N HIS A 292 -0.02 -20.80 21.99
CA HIS A 292 0.83 -19.66 21.63
C HIS A 292 0.39 -19.01 20.32
N TRP A 293 -0.88 -18.60 20.22
CA TRP A 293 -1.40 -17.93 19.03
C TRP A 293 -1.22 -16.42 19.14
N ARG A 294 -0.84 -15.79 18.03
CA ARG A 294 -1.00 -14.36 17.82
C ARG A 294 -2.17 -14.10 16.88
N ILE A 295 -3.16 -13.38 17.36
CA ILE A 295 -4.37 -13.05 16.60
C ILE A 295 -4.39 -11.56 16.30
N THR A 296 -4.63 -11.18 15.04
CA THR A 296 -4.92 -9.79 14.66
C THR A 296 -6.38 -9.61 14.30
N LEU A 297 -7.02 -8.63 14.91
CA LEU A 297 -8.40 -8.24 14.66
C LEU A 297 -8.40 -6.89 13.92
N ILE A 298 -9.03 -6.85 12.76
CA ILE A 298 -9.17 -5.64 11.95
C ILE A 298 -10.61 -5.18 12.08
N VAL A 299 -10.80 -4.01 12.69
CA VAL A 299 -12.11 -3.42 12.99
C VAL A 299 -12.30 -2.10 12.24
N GLY A 300 -13.56 -1.69 12.07
CA GLY A 300 -13.92 -0.54 11.22
C GLY A 300 -13.32 0.81 11.64
N ASP A 301 -13.12 1.04 12.95
CA ASP A 301 -12.65 2.33 13.45
C ASP A 301 -11.72 2.26 14.68
N THR A 302 -11.05 3.38 14.95
CA THR A 302 -10.03 3.50 16.01
C THR A 302 -10.62 3.36 17.42
N MET A 303 -11.85 3.81 17.65
CA MET A 303 -12.50 3.68 18.96
C MET A 303 -12.91 2.25 19.21
N SER A 304 -13.44 1.55 18.21
CA SER A 304 -13.71 0.11 18.31
C SER A 304 -12.42 -0.67 18.62
N ALA A 305 -11.30 -0.30 18.01
CA ALA A 305 -10.00 -0.94 18.29
C ALA A 305 -9.55 -0.75 19.74
N LEU A 306 -9.63 0.49 20.24
CA LEU A 306 -9.25 0.83 21.62
C LEU A 306 -10.15 0.15 22.66
N LYS A 307 -11.47 0.14 22.43
CA LYS A 307 -12.44 -0.50 23.33
C LYS A 307 -12.26 -2.00 23.40
N LEU A 308 -12.02 -2.65 22.25
CA LEU A 308 -11.85 -4.09 22.20
C LEU A 308 -10.56 -4.52 22.90
N ALA A 309 -9.45 -3.82 22.64
CA ALA A 309 -8.18 -4.11 23.30
C ALA A 309 -8.24 -3.84 24.82
N ASP A 310 -8.87 -2.74 25.26
CA ASP A 310 -9.12 -2.47 26.69
C ASP A 310 -9.93 -3.58 27.35
N ARG A 311 -11.03 -4.01 26.70
CA ARG A 311 -11.90 -5.06 27.22
C ARG A 311 -11.16 -6.39 27.39
N LEU A 312 -10.39 -6.80 26.38
CA LEU A 312 -9.59 -8.02 26.44
C LEU A 312 -8.56 -7.97 27.57
N ASN A 313 -7.84 -6.85 27.71
CA ASN A 313 -6.88 -6.73 28.82
C ASN A 313 -7.58 -6.80 30.17
N ARG A 314 -8.69 -6.08 30.38
CA ARG A 314 -9.41 -6.11 31.66
C ARG A 314 -9.89 -7.49 32.10
N TRP A 315 -10.20 -8.38 31.15
CA TRP A 315 -10.63 -9.74 31.50
C TRP A 315 -9.50 -10.63 32.02
N PHE A 316 -8.27 -10.41 31.58
CA PHE A 316 -7.15 -11.34 31.82
C PHE A 316 -5.98 -10.72 32.60
N TYR A 317 -5.79 -9.41 32.48
CA TYR A 317 -4.70 -8.61 33.04
C TYR A 317 -5.27 -7.24 33.46
N PRO A 318 -5.98 -7.15 34.60
CA PRO A 318 -6.70 -5.95 34.99
C PRO A 318 -5.78 -4.82 35.50
N ASP A 319 -4.54 -5.09 35.88
CA ASP A 319 -3.63 -4.08 36.43
C ASP A 319 -2.79 -3.44 35.31
N VAL A 320 -3.17 -2.21 34.93
CA VAL A 320 -2.53 -1.46 33.83
C VAL A 320 -1.05 -1.12 34.11
N GLU A 321 -0.67 -0.99 35.39
CA GLU A 321 0.66 -0.56 35.81
C GLU A 321 1.59 -1.77 36.03
N ALA A 322 1.06 -2.87 36.57
CA ALA A 322 1.84 -4.06 36.87
C ALA A 322 1.90 -5.08 35.71
N ASP A 323 0.85 -5.19 34.90
CA ASP A 323 0.73 -6.24 33.89
C ASP A 323 1.24 -5.80 32.50
N ALA A 324 1.76 -6.77 31.74
CA ALA A 324 1.96 -6.60 30.30
C ALA A 324 0.61 -6.77 29.56
N PRO A 325 0.32 -5.96 28.53
CA PRO A 325 -0.94 -6.08 27.81
C PRO A 325 -1.01 -7.37 27.01
N ALA A 326 -2.12 -8.11 27.15
CA ALA A 326 -2.43 -9.23 26.26
C ALA A 326 -2.90 -8.76 24.88
N ALA A 327 -3.60 -7.64 24.82
CA ALA A 327 -4.13 -7.03 23.61
C ALA A 327 -3.61 -5.60 23.44
N VAL A 328 -3.21 -5.22 22.22
CA VAL A 328 -2.75 -3.86 21.90
C VAL A 328 -3.50 -3.26 20.72
N ALA A 329 -3.91 -2.00 20.84
CA ALA A 329 -4.51 -1.26 19.72
C ALA A 329 -3.42 -0.56 18.90
N ILE A 330 -3.27 -0.98 17.64
CA ILE A 330 -2.28 -0.44 16.71
C ILE A 330 -2.95 0.61 15.81
N LEU A 331 -2.54 1.87 15.98
CA LEU A 331 -3.17 3.04 15.37
C LEU A 331 -2.20 3.79 14.45
N GLY A 332 -2.77 4.61 13.56
CA GLY A 332 -1.99 5.45 12.66
C GLY A 332 -1.20 6.52 13.41
N ARG A 333 0.13 6.51 13.25
CA ARG A 333 1.03 7.45 13.95
C ARG A 333 0.77 8.91 13.58
N THR A 334 0.61 9.21 12.29
CA THR A 334 0.45 10.60 11.81
C THR A 334 -0.87 11.25 12.23
N THR A 335 -1.87 10.44 12.58
CA THR A 335 -3.20 10.88 13.02
C THR A 335 -3.40 10.70 14.52
N ARG A 336 -2.33 10.41 15.28
CA ARG A 336 -2.39 10.12 16.71
C ARG A 336 -3.03 11.24 17.54
N ASP A 337 -2.73 12.51 17.26
CA ASP A 337 -3.39 13.65 17.91
C ASP A 337 -4.92 13.62 17.74
N ARG A 338 -5.42 13.29 16.55
CA ARG A 338 -6.86 13.15 16.30
C ARG A 338 -7.45 12.00 17.11
N HIS A 339 -6.77 10.84 17.13
CA HIS A 339 -7.22 9.67 17.87
C HIS A 339 -7.25 9.92 19.38
N LEU A 340 -6.26 10.64 19.91
CA LEU A 340 -6.22 11.05 21.31
C LEU A 340 -7.40 11.96 21.68
N ARG A 341 -7.69 12.98 20.88
CA ARG A 341 -8.84 13.88 21.12
C ARG A 341 -10.16 13.10 21.08
N GLN A 342 -10.33 12.20 20.12
CA GLN A 342 -11.52 11.35 20.03
C GLN A 342 -11.64 10.41 21.23
N PHE A 343 -10.52 9.85 21.70
CA PHE A 343 -10.47 8.99 22.87
C PHE A 343 -10.94 9.72 24.14
N HIS A 344 -10.43 10.92 24.42
CA HIS A 344 -10.86 11.72 25.56
C HIS A 344 -12.29 12.24 25.45
N ALA A 345 -12.80 12.48 24.24
CA ALA A 345 -14.18 12.90 24.01
C ALA A 345 -15.18 11.74 24.03
N SER A 346 -14.71 10.49 24.08
CA SER A 346 -15.55 9.30 24.09
C SER A 346 -16.33 9.18 25.40
N LYS A 347 -17.58 8.70 25.32
CA LYS A 347 -18.39 8.37 26.50
C LYS A 347 -17.82 7.20 27.31
N ASP A 348 -17.03 6.35 26.67
CA ASP A 348 -16.40 5.16 27.29
C ASP A 348 -15.04 5.47 27.90
N TYR A 349 -14.65 6.76 27.97
CA TYR A 349 -13.40 7.19 28.57
C TYR A 349 -13.40 6.91 30.09
N ARG A 350 -12.31 6.29 30.56
CA ARG A 350 -12.04 6.04 31.98
C ARG A 350 -10.55 6.25 32.26
N LEU A 351 -10.20 6.51 33.52
CA LEU A 351 -8.81 6.74 33.93
C LEU A 351 -7.98 5.46 33.89
N ASP A 352 -8.59 4.32 34.21
CA ASP A 352 -8.00 2.97 34.20
C ASP A 352 -8.01 2.33 32.79
N HIS A 353 -8.26 3.09 31.74
CA HIS A 353 -8.40 2.54 30.39
C HIS A 353 -7.03 2.28 29.75
N TRP A 354 -6.80 1.06 29.24
CA TRP A 354 -5.52 0.62 28.65
C TRP A 354 -5.03 1.50 27.49
N GLY A 355 -5.97 2.10 26.76
CA GLY A 355 -5.71 3.09 25.70
C GLY A 355 -4.75 4.23 26.06
N HIS A 356 -4.66 4.64 27.34
CA HIS A 356 -3.67 5.64 27.80
C HIS A 356 -2.24 5.20 27.54
N ARG A 357 -1.96 3.89 27.67
CA ARG A 357 -0.65 3.30 27.44
C ARG A 357 -0.17 3.48 26.00
N TRP A 358 -1.06 3.32 25.03
CA TRP A 358 -0.71 3.41 23.60
C TRP A 358 -0.82 4.82 23.02
N LEU A 359 -1.65 5.68 23.63
CA LEU A 359 -1.83 7.08 23.22
C LEU A 359 -1.01 8.07 24.06
N ASN A 360 -0.14 7.59 24.96
CA ASN A 360 0.66 8.40 25.87
C ASN A 360 1.41 9.54 25.17
N THR A 361 1.26 10.77 25.63
CA THR A 361 1.89 11.96 25.00
C THR A 361 3.24 12.33 25.63
N ALA A 362 3.65 11.67 26.71
CA ALA A 362 4.87 11.98 27.43
C ALA A 362 6.12 11.64 26.59
N CYS A 363 6.69 12.66 25.96
CA CYS A 363 7.92 12.58 25.20
C CYS A 363 9.06 13.21 26.03
N PRO A 364 10.05 12.43 26.52
CA PRO A 364 11.16 12.94 27.32
C PRO A 364 11.97 14.03 26.61
N LEU A 365 11.97 14.03 25.27
CA LEU A 365 12.61 15.07 24.48
C LEU A 365 12.06 16.47 24.80
N GLN A 366 10.76 16.59 25.11
CA GLN A 366 10.15 17.88 25.44
C GLN A 366 10.71 18.49 26.72
N ALA A 367 11.18 17.66 27.67
CA ALA A 367 11.82 18.14 28.89
C ALA A 367 13.25 18.70 28.64
N LEU A 368 13.84 18.40 27.48
CA LEU A 368 15.17 18.89 27.07
C LEU A 368 15.10 20.13 26.19
N ILE A 369 13.89 20.58 25.83
CA ILE A 369 13.68 21.75 24.98
C ILE A 369 13.43 22.95 25.88
N ASP A 370 14.09 24.06 25.56
CA ASP A 370 13.85 25.33 26.23
C ASP A 370 12.44 25.86 25.88
N SER A 371 11.67 26.24 26.90
CA SER A 371 10.34 26.82 26.75
C SER A 371 10.32 28.09 25.88
N GLU A 372 11.44 28.81 25.77
CA GLU A 372 11.55 29.98 24.88
C GLU A 372 11.55 29.60 23.39
N GLN A 373 12.04 28.39 23.05
CA GLN A 373 12.10 27.91 21.67
C GLN A 373 10.79 27.28 21.20
N LEU A 374 10.05 26.67 22.14
CA LEU A 374 8.83 25.94 21.85
C LEU A 374 7.79 26.21 22.95
N ASP A 375 6.82 27.06 22.63
CA ASP A 375 5.75 27.51 23.53
C ASP A 375 4.61 26.48 23.67
N LYS A 376 4.49 25.54 22.72
CA LYS A 376 3.45 24.51 22.67
C LYS A 376 4.04 23.11 22.61
N PRO A 377 3.40 22.11 23.25
CA PRO A 377 3.88 20.73 23.18
C PRO A 377 3.91 20.23 21.73
N ILE A 378 4.86 19.32 21.46
CA ILE A 378 4.94 18.66 20.16
C ILE A 378 3.63 17.89 19.91
N ILE A 379 3.07 18.03 18.72
CA ILE A 379 1.84 17.35 18.31
C ILE A 379 2.05 15.82 18.42
N PRO A 380 1.18 15.07 19.13
CA PRO A 380 1.30 13.62 19.26
C PRO A 380 1.38 12.92 17.90
N GLY A 381 2.38 12.05 17.74
CA GLY A 381 2.69 11.35 16.49
C GLY A 381 3.67 12.08 15.56
N LYS A 382 3.97 13.35 15.84
CA LYS A 382 4.95 14.18 15.10
C LYS A 382 6.27 14.34 15.85
N GLU A 383 6.55 13.48 16.83
CA GLU A 383 7.80 13.48 17.57
C GLU A 383 8.97 13.18 16.60
N PRO A 384 10.12 13.90 16.72
CA PRO A 384 11.22 13.83 15.76
C PRO A 384 12.11 12.60 15.98
N CYS A 385 11.52 11.43 16.25
CA CYS A 385 12.25 10.23 16.67
C CYS A 385 13.32 9.78 15.67
N GLY A 386 13.14 10.03 14.36
CA GLY A 386 14.08 9.66 13.30
C GLY A 386 14.50 10.81 12.40
N SER A 387 14.25 12.06 12.81
CA SER A 387 14.43 13.25 11.98
C SER A 387 15.30 14.32 12.65
N LEU A 388 16.10 13.95 13.66
CA LEU A 388 17.10 14.84 14.26
C LEU A 388 18.24 15.07 13.27
N TYR A 389 18.73 16.29 13.13
CA TYR A 389 19.87 16.60 12.27
C TYR A 389 20.84 17.52 13.01
N LYS A 390 22.13 17.49 12.63
CA LYS A 390 23.10 18.43 13.20
C LYS A 390 22.89 19.82 12.61
N PRO A 391 22.93 20.90 13.42
CA PRO A 391 22.80 22.25 12.91
C PRO A 391 23.91 22.52 11.87
N PRO A 392 23.60 23.20 10.75
CA PRO A 392 24.60 23.48 9.72
C PRO A 392 25.71 24.38 10.30
N GLN A 393 26.97 24.01 10.06
CA GLN A 393 28.10 24.87 10.42
C GLN A 393 28.17 26.07 9.46
N PRO A 394 28.59 27.27 9.93
CA PRO A 394 28.52 28.53 9.17
C PRO A 394 29.30 28.55 7.83
N ASN A 395 30.18 27.56 7.57
CA ASN A 395 30.97 27.45 6.34
C ASN A 395 30.64 26.22 5.46
N GLU A 396 29.63 25.42 5.81
CA GLU A 396 29.24 24.28 4.96
C GLU A 396 28.15 24.67 3.94
N LYS A 397 28.44 24.47 2.64
CA LYS A 397 27.40 24.45 1.61
C LYS A 397 26.30 23.47 2.05
N ARG A 398 25.03 23.90 2.07
CA ARG A 398 23.84 23.09 2.40
C ARG A 398 23.91 21.70 1.74
N LYS A 399 24.50 20.72 2.43
CA LYS A 399 24.40 19.30 2.07
C LYS A 399 23.07 18.79 2.61
N SER A 400 22.57 17.73 2.00
CA SER A 400 21.44 16.97 2.54
C SER A 400 21.70 16.64 4.02
N HIS A 401 20.77 17.01 4.90
CA HIS A 401 20.89 16.76 6.33
C HIS A 401 21.02 15.25 6.58
N SER A 402 22.08 14.83 7.28
CA SER A 402 22.15 13.47 7.78
C SER A 402 21.23 13.35 9.00
N TYR A 403 20.16 12.57 8.86
CA TYR A 403 19.22 12.34 9.95
C TYR A 403 19.76 11.31 10.95
N HIS A 404 19.40 11.53 12.21
CA HIS A 404 19.76 10.73 13.37
C HIS A 404 18.51 10.32 14.15
N SER A 405 18.57 9.17 14.82
CA SER A 405 17.50 8.70 15.70
C SER A 405 17.64 9.28 17.11
N CYS A 406 16.49 9.53 17.73
CA CYS A 406 16.39 9.96 19.12
C CYS A 406 16.98 8.89 20.05
N PRO A 407 17.94 9.24 20.92
CA PRO A 407 18.60 8.28 21.80
C PRO A 407 17.65 7.77 22.91
N LEU A 408 16.60 8.53 23.23
CA LEU A 408 15.62 8.20 24.27
C LEU A 408 14.51 7.27 23.76
N PHE A 409 14.58 6.79 22.52
CA PHE A 409 13.47 6.08 21.86
C PHE A 409 13.08 4.78 22.57
N ALA A 410 14.07 3.98 23.01
CA ALA A 410 13.85 2.68 23.64
C ALA A 410 12.97 2.78 24.90
N ASN A 411 13.20 3.82 25.71
CA ASN A 411 12.50 4.05 26.99
C ASN A 411 11.43 5.13 26.94
N CYS A 412 11.17 5.72 25.78
CA CYS A 412 10.20 6.79 25.63
C CYS A 412 8.78 6.29 25.96
N PRO A 413 8.05 6.90 26.92
CA PRO A 413 6.66 6.51 27.22
C PRO A 413 5.71 6.73 26.03
N SER A 414 5.94 7.77 25.21
CA SER A 414 5.13 7.97 24.00
C SER A 414 5.28 6.85 22.97
N GLN A 415 6.34 6.03 23.06
CA GLN A 415 6.62 4.91 22.17
C GLN A 415 6.33 3.54 22.84
N GLN A 416 5.65 3.52 24.00
CA GLN A 416 5.33 2.30 24.76
C GLN A 416 4.64 1.21 23.94
N LEU A 417 3.77 1.59 22.99
CA LEU A 417 3.12 0.65 22.07
C LEU A 417 4.11 -0.33 21.45
N TYR A 418 5.30 0.13 21.05
CA TYR A 418 6.24 -0.75 20.37
C TYR A 418 6.98 -1.71 21.29
N ARG A 419 7.08 -1.40 22.59
CA ARG A 419 7.56 -2.34 23.62
C ARG A 419 6.52 -3.41 23.92
N ASP A 420 5.26 -3.06 23.84
CA ASP A 420 4.14 -3.96 24.13
C ASP A 420 3.85 -4.93 22.97
N LEU A 421 4.10 -4.52 21.72
CA LEU A 421 3.79 -5.30 20.53
C LEU A 421 4.35 -6.75 20.51
N PRO A 422 5.63 -6.99 20.86
CA PRO A 422 6.19 -8.34 20.91
C PRO A 422 5.51 -9.27 21.93
N ALA A 423 5.16 -8.74 23.10
CA ALA A 423 4.57 -9.49 24.19
C ALA A 423 3.08 -9.76 24.00
N ALA A 424 2.37 -8.85 23.31
CA ALA A 424 0.93 -8.98 23.10
C ALA A 424 0.58 -10.16 22.17
N GLN A 425 -0.42 -10.93 22.61
CA GLN A 425 -0.99 -12.06 21.86
C GLN A 425 -2.09 -11.60 20.91
N VAL A 426 -2.79 -10.51 21.22
CA VAL A 426 -3.85 -9.96 20.38
C VAL A 426 -3.48 -8.56 19.89
N TRP A 427 -3.53 -8.37 18.58
CA TRP A 427 -3.37 -7.05 17.95
C TRP A 427 -4.73 -6.60 17.43
N VAL A 428 -5.12 -5.37 17.73
CA VAL A 428 -6.36 -4.79 17.21
C VAL A 428 -6.00 -3.58 16.38
N THR A 429 -6.40 -3.55 15.12
CA THR A 429 -6.04 -2.46 14.21
C THR A 429 -7.20 -2.10 13.28
N THR A 430 -7.00 -1.10 12.45
CA THR A 430 -7.97 -0.64 11.46
C THR A 430 -7.43 -0.82 10.05
N PRO A 431 -8.27 -0.86 9.00
CA PRO A 431 -7.82 -0.88 7.62
C PRO A 431 -6.83 0.26 7.31
N GLY A 432 -7.13 1.45 7.84
CA GLY A 432 -6.26 2.64 7.80
C GLY A 432 -4.86 2.40 8.30
N ALA A 433 -4.74 1.83 9.49
CA ALA A 433 -3.43 1.51 10.06
C ALA A 433 -2.75 0.38 9.27
N LEU A 434 -3.49 -0.68 8.92
CA LEU A 434 -3.00 -1.85 8.19
C LEU A 434 -2.35 -1.49 6.85
N GLY A 435 -3.05 -0.72 6.01
CA GLY A 435 -2.61 -0.42 4.65
C GLY A 435 -1.60 0.73 4.55
N SER A 436 -1.72 1.74 5.41
CA SER A 436 -0.96 2.99 5.24
C SER A 436 0.17 3.17 6.24
N SER A 437 0.08 2.58 7.44
CA SER A 437 1.07 2.82 8.50
C SER A 437 2.39 2.09 8.26
N THR A 438 3.46 2.73 8.69
CA THR A 438 4.81 2.17 8.75
C THR A 438 5.28 2.21 10.18
N LEU A 439 6.15 1.25 10.53
CA LEU A 439 6.79 1.23 11.84
C LEU A 439 8.05 2.11 11.83
N PRO A 440 8.49 2.63 12.99
CA PRO A 440 9.72 3.40 13.09
C PRO A 440 10.93 2.56 12.66
N ALA A 441 11.84 3.16 11.90
CA ALA A 441 13.05 2.48 11.39
C ALA A 441 13.99 1.97 12.49
N GLN A 442 13.88 2.53 13.71
CA GLN A 442 14.59 2.11 14.92
C GLN A 442 14.22 0.68 15.33
N ILE A 443 13.03 0.23 14.97
CA ILE A 443 12.47 -1.07 15.34
C ILE A 443 12.42 -1.99 14.13
N GLU A 444 11.86 -1.48 13.03
CA GLU A 444 11.68 -2.23 11.80
C GLU A 444 12.51 -1.60 10.69
N PRO A 445 13.81 -1.94 10.58
CA PRO A 445 14.72 -1.33 9.61
C PRO A 445 14.34 -1.71 8.17
N ARG A 446 13.53 -2.75 7.93
CA ARG A 446 13.08 -3.11 6.58
C ARG A 446 12.11 -2.08 5.99
N MET A 447 11.55 -1.19 6.83
CA MET A 447 10.57 -0.17 6.44
C MET A 447 9.34 -0.77 5.75
N VAL A 448 8.94 -1.95 6.20
CA VAL A 448 7.75 -2.66 5.73
C VAL A 448 6.48 -2.01 6.28
N LYS A 449 5.35 -2.29 5.63
CA LYS A 449 4.04 -1.80 6.10
C LYS A 449 3.61 -2.60 7.31
N LEU A 450 2.73 -2.02 8.13
CA LEU A 450 2.16 -2.73 9.28
C LEU A 450 1.50 -4.06 8.86
N GLY A 451 0.82 -4.09 7.70
CA GLY A 451 0.24 -5.31 7.14
C GLY A 451 1.24 -6.43 6.88
N ASP A 452 2.48 -6.12 6.49
CA ASP A 452 3.51 -7.14 6.28
C ASP A 452 3.97 -7.75 7.62
N VAL A 453 4.07 -6.94 8.67
CA VAL A 453 4.41 -7.40 10.02
C VAL A 453 3.27 -8.24 10.60
N ILE A 454 2.02 -7.79 10.44
CA ILE A 454 0.83 -8.57 10.81
C ILE A 454 0.82 -9.91 10.08
N TYR A 455 1.10 -9.90 8.77
CA TYR A 455 1.22 -11.13 8.01
C TYR A 455 2.28 -12.04 8.62
N GLU A 456 3.53 -11.59 8.79
CA GLU A 456 4.63 -12.42 9.31
C GLU A 456 4.40 -12.94 10.74
N GLN A 457 3.72 -12.16 11.57
CA GLN A 457 3.69 -12.37 13.01
C GLN A 457 2.37 -12.88 13.57
N SER A 458 1.31 -12.95 12.78
CA SER A 458 0.00 -13.44 13.22
C SER A 458 -0.30 -14.83 12.68
N ASP A 459 -0.83 -15.67 13.56
CA ASP A 459 -1.33 -17.01 13.24
C ASP A 459 -2.75 -16.92 12.64
N ILE A 460 -3.54 -15.95 13.11
CA ILE A 460 -4.90 -15.67 12.61
C ILE A 460 -5.04 -14.16 12.37
N VAL A 461 -5.65 -13.80 11.24
CA VAL A 461 -6.10 -12.43 10.97
C VAL A 461 -7.60 -12.44 10.70
N VAL A 462 -8.37 -11.75 11.54
CA VAL A 462 -9.83 -11.64 11.43
C VAL A 462 -10.18 -10.26 10.91
N PHE A 463 -10.95 -10.23 9.82
CA PHE A 463 -11.50 -9.01 9.24
C PHE A 463 -12.98 -8.90 9.66
N ASP A 464 -13.31 -7.99 10.57
CA ASP A 464 -14.70 -7.69 10.91
C ASP A 464 -15.29 -6.73 9.88
N GLU A 465 -16.56 -6.91 9.50
CA GLU A 465 -17.23 -6.09 8.47
C GLU A 465 -16.40 -5.96 7.18
N VAL A 466 -16.05 -7.11 6.58
CA VAL A 466 -15.15 -7.21 5.42
C VAL A 466 -15.58 -6.37 4.22
N ASP A 467 -16.88 -6.12 4.06
CA ASP A 467 -17.46 -5.24 3.04
C ASP A 467 -16.99 -3.79 3.19
N THR A 468 -17.02 -3.26 4.41
CA THR A 468 -16.51 -1.91 4.72
C THR A 468 -14.99 -1.85 4.54
N ILE A 469 -14.30 -2.93 4.89
CA ILE A 469 -12.85 -3.04 4.70
C ILE A 469 -12.47 -3.06 3.21
N GLN A 470 -13.24 -3.79 2.39
CA GLN A 470 -13.07 -3.81 0.94
C GLN A 470 -13.25 -2.43 0.33
N GLU A 471 -14.32 -1.71 0.68
CA GLU A 471 -14.54 -0.32 0.24
C GLU A 471 -13.35 0.58 0.59
N TRP A 472 -12.79 0.42 1.81
CA TRP A 472 -11.62 1.18 2.23
C TRP A 472 -10.37 0.89 1.38
N PHE A 473 -10.08 -0.39 1.11
CA PHE A 473 -8.94 -0.78 0.28
C PHE A 473 -9.13 -0.42 -1.19
N ASP A 474 -10.36 -0.47 -1.71
CA ASP A 474 -10.69 0.01 -3.04
C ASP A 474 -10.40 1.50 -3.13
N GLY A 475 -10.80 2.29 -2.13
CA GLY A 475 -10.44 3.71 -2.05
C GLY A 475 -8.92 3.96 -1.98
N LEU A 476 -8.16 3.07 -1.33
CA LEU A 476 -6.69 3.18 -1.24
C LEU A 476 -5.98 2.80 -2.55
N LEU A 477 -6.46 1.77 -3.24
CA LEU A 477 -5.79 1.19 -4.42
C LEU A 477 -6.30 1.76 -5.76
N ALA A 478 -7.56 2.19 -5.80
CA ALA A 478 -8.21 2.85 -6.93
C ALA A 478 -8.53 4.32 -6.59
N GLN A 479 -7.50 5.05 -6.16
CA GLN A 479 -7.65 6.44 -5.72
C GLN A 479 -8.18 7.37 -6.80
N GLU A 480 -9.21 8.13 -6.45
CA GLU A 480 -9.63 9.29 -7.23
C GLU A 480 -8.74 10.48 -6.92
N VAL A 481 -7.90 10.85 -7.88
CA VAL A 481 -7.02 12.01 -7.76
C VAL A 481 -7.72 13.25 -8.28
N ARG A 482 -7.89 14.26 -7.43
CA ARG A 482 -8.37 15.58 -7.85
C ARG A 482 -7.31 16.28 -8.67
N LEU A 483 -7.63 16.61 -9.91
CA LEU A 483 -6.68 17.30 -10.79
C LEU A 483 -6.45 18.75 -10.39
N VAL A 484 -7.53 19.49 -10.11
CA VAL A 484 -7.55 20.92 -9.72
C VAL A 484 -8.67 21.13 -8.72
N ASP A 485 -8.41 21.86 -7.64
CA ASP A 485 -9.44 22.28 -6.67
C ASP A 485 -9.21 23.67 -6.06
N GLY A 486 -8.19 24.40 -6.53
CA GLY A 486 -7.88 25.75 -6.07
C GLY A 486 -6.87 25.79 -4.90
N GLY A 487 -6.22 24.68 -4.57
CA GLY A 487 -5.07 24.68 -3.65
C GLY A 487 -4.48 23.32 -3.29
N ASN A 488 -5.25 22.23 -3.38
CA ASN A 488 -4.84 20.86 -3.05
C ASN A 488 -4.97 19.88 -4.23
N GLY A 489 -5.36 20.35 -5.41
CA GLY A 489 -5.35 19.55 -6.65
C GLY A 489 -3.92 19.17 -7.04
N ILE A 490 -3.73 17.97 -7.61
CA ILE A 490 -2.39 17.49 -7.96
C ILE A 490 -1.66 18.45 -8.92
N LEU A 491 -2.37 19.08 -9.85
CA LEU A 491 -1.77 20.03 -10.79
C LEU A 491 -1.51 21.40 -10.14
N ASP A 492 -2.32 21.78 -9.14
CA ASP A 492 -2.08 23.02 -8.37
C ASP A 492 -0.77 22.89 -7.57
N GLU A 493 -0.56 21.74 -6.92
CA GLU A 493 0.69 21.46 -6.18
C GLU A 493 1.90 21.30 -7.13
N VAL A 494 1.72 20.54 -8.21
CA VAL A 494 2.80 20.28 -9.18
C VAL A 494 3.21 21.55 -9.92
N ASP A 495 2.29 22.46 -10.25
CA ASP A 495 2.62 23.75 -10.87
C ASP A 495 3.54 24.56 -9.95
N GLU A 496 3.22 24.66 -8.66
CA GLU A 496 4.07 25.38 -7.70
C GLU A 496 5.49 24.77 -7.60
N GLN A 497 5.57 23.45 -7.47
CA GLN A 497 6.85 22.74 -7.40
C GLN A 497 7.65 22.89 -8.69
N THR A 498 7.00 22.77 -9.84
CA THR A 498 7.61 22.90 -11.17
C THR A 498 8.13 24.32 -11.38
N ALA A 499 7.34 25.33 -11.02
CA ALA A 499 7.74 26.74 -11.08
C ALA A 499 8.92 27.06 -10.13
N ARG A 500 8.92 26.51 -8.91
CA ARG A 500 10.06 26.61 -7.98
C ARG A 500 11.32 25.97 -8.57
N HIS A 501 11.22 24.75 -9.13
CA HIS A 501 12.36 24.06 -9.74
C HIS A 501 12.90 24.80 -10.96
N PHE A 502 12.02 25.26 -11.86
CA PHE A 502 12.41 25.95 -13.09
C PHE A 502 13.10 27.29 -12.82
N ARG A 503 12.73 27.99 -11.73
CA ARG A 503 13.44 29.20 -11.28
C ARG A 503 14.90 28.92 -10.92
N GLN A 504 15.18 27.76 -10.31
CA GLN A 504 16.51 27.35 -9.90
C GLN A 504 17.32 26.71 -11.04
N ASN A 505 16.65 26.06 -12.00
CA ASN A 505 17.26 25.30 -13.09
C ASN A 505 16.65 25.68 -14.45
N ARG A 506 17.16 26.75 -15.07
CA ARG A 506 16.62 27.30 -16.32
C ARG A 506 16.88 26.47 -17.57
N ILE A 507 17.82 25.53 -17.52
CA ILE A 507 18.19 24.62 -18.62
C ILE A 507 17.98 23.18 -18.14
N PRO A 508 16.75 22.65 -18.19
CA PRO A 508 16.47 21.28 -17.81
C PRO A 508 17.01 20.28 -18.85
N SER A 509 17.18 19.02 -18.45
CA SER A 509 17.49 17.94 -19.41
C SER A 509 16.28 17.63 -20.31
N PRO A 510 16.46 17.04 -21.50
CA PRO A 510 15.36 16.79 -22.45
C PRO A 510 14.13 16.04 -21.87
N PRO A 511 14.29 14.99 -21.02
CA PRO A 511 13.15 14.34 -20.38
C PRO A 511 12.38 15.27 -19.43
N ARG A 512 13.09 16.14 -18.70
CA ARG A 512 12.50 17.12 -17.79
C ARG A 512 11.83 18.24 -18.56
N GLU A 513 12.40 18.68 -19.67
CA GLU A 513 11.80 19.65 -20.56
C GLU A 513 10.47 19.13 -21.13
N ARG A 514 10.44 17.88 -21.61
CA ARG A 514 9.20 17.22 -22.04
C ARG A 514 8.16 17.17 -20.93
N TRP A 515 8.58 16.85 -19.69
CA TRP A 515 7.68 16.82 -18.53
C TRP A 515 7.09 18.20 -18.21
N ILE A 516 7.92 19.24 -18.14
CA ILE A 516 7.49 20.63 -17.91
C ILE A 516 6.53 21.08 -19.01
N GLY A 517 6.83 20.75 -20.28
CA GLY A 517 5.95 21.05 -21.40
C GLY A 517 4.58 20.38 -21.26
N ALA A 518 4.55 19.09 -20.91
CA ALA A 518 3.32 18.34 -20.70
C ALA A 518 2.48 18.91 -19.55
N GLU A 519 3.11 19.20 -18.40
CA GLU A 519 2.47 19.79 -17.23
C GLU A 519 1.80 21.14 -17.56
N ARG A 520 2.54 22.07 -18.17
CA ARG A 520 2.00 23.39 -18.56
C ARG A 520 0.87 23.28 -19.58
N GLN A 521 0.99 22.36 -20.54
CA GLN A 521 -0.05 22.08 -21.52
C GLN A 521 -1.33 21.57 -20.82
N SER A 522 -1.18 20.68 -19.84
CA SER A 522 -2.29 20.14 -19.04
C SER A 522 -3.00 21.24 -18.23
N VAL A 523 -2.25 22.06 -17.49
CA VAL A 523 -2.81 23.19 -16.72
C VAL A 523 -3.55 24.18 -17.64
N THR A 524 -2.95 24.50 -18.79
CA THR A 524 -3.56 25.38 -19.80
C THR A 524 -4.86 24.78 -20.33
N THR A 525 -4.85 23.49 -20.67
CA THR A 525 -6.02 22.78 -21.20
C THR A 525 -7.16 22.75 -20.18
N ILE A 526 -6.87 22.41 -18.93
CA ILE A 526 -7.87 22.39 -17.85
C ILE A 526 -8.42 23.78 -17.60
N THR A 527 -7.57 24.81 -17.59
CA THR A 527 -8.02 26.20 -17.47
C THR A 527 -8.98 26.56 -18.60
N HIS A 528 -8.70 26.15 -19.83
CA HIS A 528 -9.61 26.37 -20.96
C HIS A 528 -10.95 25.63 -20.80
N VAL A 529 -10.92 24.36 -20.36
CA VAL A 529 -12.13 23.57 -20.09
C VAL A 529 -12.98 24.24 -19.00
N LEU A 530 -12.38 24.61 -17.87
CA LEU A 530 -13.07 25.28 -16.77
C LEU A 530 -13.62 26.64 -17.20
N ARG A 531 -12.88 27.41 -18.01
CA ARG A 531 -13.37 28.66 -18.60
C ARG A 531 -14.58 28.43 -19.50
N GLN A 532 -14.56 27.42 -20.36
CA GLN A 532 -15.70 27.10 -21.23
C GLN A 532 -16.95 26.70 -20.43
N ILE A 533 -16.79 25.90 -19.37
CA ILE A 533 -17.88 25.49 -18.49
C ILE A 533 -18.45 26.69 -17.72
N ASN A 534 -17.63 27.67 -17.36
CA ASN A 534 -18.02 28.79 -16.50
C ASN A 534 -18.36 30.08 -17.25
N ARG A 535 -18.19 30.15 -18.58
CA ARG A 535 -18.48 31.36 -19.37
C ARG A 535 -19.99 31.47 -19.68
N PRO A 536 -20.65 32.59 -19.36
CA PRO A 536 -22.00 32.88 -19.86
C PRO A 536 -21.98 33.13 -21.39
N PRO A 537 -23.01 32.71 -22.17
CA PRO A 537 -24.29 32.12 -21.76
C PRO A 537 -24.32 30.57 -21.76
N SER A 538 -23.21 29.89 -22.10
CA SER A 538 -23.14 28.41 -22.19
C SER A 538 -23.13 27.71 -20.84
N GLN A 539 -22.80 28.42 -19.76
CA GLN A 539 -22.69 27.90 -18.40
C GLN A 539 -23.87 27.03 -17.93
N PRO A 540 -25.15 27.45 -17.97
CA PRO A 540 -26.26 26.62 -17.49
C PRO A 540 -26.45 25.34 -18.32
N ILE A 541 -26.21 25.40 -19.63
CA ILE A 541 -26.38 24.26 -20.55
C ILE A 541 -25.28 23.22 -20.31
N LEU A 542 -24.02 23.67 -20.29
CA LEU A 542 -22.87 22.78 -20.09
C LEU A 542 -22.84 22.21 -18.68
N ARG A 543 -23.11 23.02 -17.64
CA ARG A 543 -23.22 22.51 -16.28
C ARG A 543 -24.34 21.49 -16.16
N LYS A 544 -25.53 21.72 -16.74
CA LYS A 544 -26.62 20.72 -16.72
C LYS A 544 -26.27 19.44 -17.48
N TRP A 545 -25.48 19.54 -18.56
CA TRP A 545 -25.04 18.38 -19.34
C TRP A 545 -23.99 17.53 -18.59
N LEU A 546 -23.12 18.20 -17.85
CA LEU A 546 -22.04 17.58 -17.05
C LEU A 546 -22.47 17.16 -15.63
N SER A 547 -23.47 17.81 -15.02
CA SER A 547 -23.75 17.79 -13.58
C SER A 547 -24.16 16.45 -12.97
N ARG A 548 -24.34 15.39 -13.76
CA ARG A 548 -25.05 14.20 -13.30
C ARG A 548 -24.24 12.94 -13.07
N ASN A 549 -22.96 12.83 -13.46
CA ASN A 549 -22.08 11.67 -13.18
C ASN A 549 -20.64 11.93 -13.67
N TYR A 550 -19.68 11.07 -13.28
CA TYR A 550 -18.41 10.90 -14.00
C TYR A 550 -18.68 10.81 -15.51
N PHE A 551 -17.87 11.51 -16.31
CA PHE A 551 -18.02 11.50 -17.75
C PHE A 551 -16.71 11.09 -18.43
N THR A 552 -16.82 10.21 -19.41
CA THR A 552 -15.79 9.92 -20.41
C THR A 552 -16.17 10.58 -21.73
N ALA A 553 -15.21 10.75 -22.65
CA ALA A 553 -15.50 11.23 -24.00
C ALA A 553 -16.64 10.41 -24.66
N LEU A 554 -16.59 9.08 -24.52
CA LEU A 554 -17.65 8.18 -24.97
C LEU A 554 -19.02 8.49 -24.33
N SER A 555 -19.07 8.72 -23.01
CA SER A 555 -20.33 9.03 -22.33
C SER A 555 -20.93 10.36 -22.78
N LEU A 556 -20.09 11.36 -23.09
CA LEU A 556 -20.52 12.66 -23.59
C LEU A 556 -21.03 12.54 -25.03
N PHE A 557 -20.29 11.85 -25.90
CA PHE A 557 -20.73 11.58 -27.27
C PHE A 557 -22.01 10.75 -27.31
N TYR A 558 -22.16 9.78 -26.42
CA TYR A 558 -23.40 9.00 -26.31
C TYR A 558 -24.59 9.88 -25.91
N LYS A 559 -24.45 10.75 -24.90
CA LYS A 559 -25.49 11.73 -24.53
C LYS A 559 -25.81 12.67 -25.70
N LEU A 560 -24.79 13.14 -26.42
CA LEU A 560 -24.96 14.01 -27.56
C LEU A 560 -25.68 13.30 -28.71
N ALA A 561 -25.28 12.07 -29.04
CA ALA A 561 -25.93 11.24 -30.04
C ALA A 561 -27.41 11.02 -29.72
N ARG A 562 -27.73 10.73 -28.44
CA ARG A 562 -29.12 10.60 -27.98
C ARG A 562 -29.91 11.88 -28.23
N ARG A 563 -29.38 13.05 -27.85
CA ARG A 563 -30.03 14.35 -28.11
C ARG A 563 -30.24 14.62 -29.60
N LEU A 564 -29.24 14.33 -30.44
CA LEU A 564 -29.33 14.51 -31.89
C LEU A 564 -30.39 13.60 -32.52
N THR A 565 -30.61 12.41 -31.95
CA THR A 565 -31.69 11.51 -32.35
C THR A 565 -33.05 11.81 -31.70
N GLY A 566 -33.15 12.87 -30.88
CA GLY A 566 -34.38 13.29 -30.20
C GLY A 566 -34.72 12.53 -28.91
N PHE A 567 -33.80 11.74 -28.37
CA PHE A 567 -33.98 11.01 -27.11
C PHE A 567 -33.48 11.80 -25.90
N GLN A 568 -34.02 11.47 -24.72
CA GLN A 568 -33.47 11.95 -23.45
C GLN A 568 -32.07 11.35 -23.21
N ASP A 569 -31.24 12.08 -22.45
CA ASP A 569 -29.84 11.73 -22.14
C ASP A 569 -29.69 10.33 -21.52
N PHE A 570 -30.73 9.81 -20.86
CA PHE A 570 -30.78 8.47 -20.26
C PHE A 570 -32.10 7.78 -20.60
N GLU A 571 -32.13 6.46 -20.48
CA GLU A 571 -33.35 5.66 -20.61
C GLU A 571 -34.19 5.76 -19.33
N LYS A 572 -35.51 5.70 -19.48
CA LYS A 572 -36.41 5.62 -18.32
C LYS A 572 -36.31 4.23 -17.71
N SER A 573 -36.36 4.13 -16.38
CA SER A 573 -36.24 2.87 -15.63
C SER A 573 -37.26 1.80 -16.06
N ASP A 574 -38.37 2.20 -16.70
CA ASP A 574 -39.48 1.33 -17.08
C ASP A 574 -39.54 1.03 -18.60
N ALA A 575 -38.45 1.27 -19.34
CA ALA A 575 -38.42 1.07 -20.79
C ALA A 575 -38.43 -0.43 -21.17
N LYS A 576 -39.23 -0.81 -22.17
CA LYS A 576 -39.30 -2.21 -22.64
C LYS A 576 -38.03 -2.61 -23.41
N PRO A 577 -37.51 -3.84 -23.27
CA PRO A 577 -36.27 -4.28 -23.92
C PRO A 577 -36.22 -4.09 -25.44
N LYS A 578 -37.36 -4.28 -26.13
CA LYS A 578 -37.45 -4.11 -27.59
C LYS A 578 -37.34 -2.65 -28.04
N GLU A 579 -37.80 -1.71 -27.22
CA GLU A 579 -37.71 -0.27 -27.51
C GLU A 579 -36.28 0.23 -27.30
N ILE A 580 -35.60 -0.29 -26.28
CA ILE A 580 -34.17 -0.03 -26.02
C ILE A 580 -33.31 -0.47 -27.21
N GLU A 581 -33.56 -1.67 -27.75
CA GLU A 581 -32.80 -2.18 -28.89
C GLU A 581 -33.00 -1.33 -30.16
N ALA A 582 -34.24 -0.91 -30.44
CA ALA A 582 -34.54 -0.04 -31.58
C ALA A 582 -33.91 1.35 -31.45
N ASN A 583 -33.92 1.92 -30.24
CA ASN A 583 -33.28 3.21 -29.94
C ASN A 583 -31.76 3.12 -30.09
N ASN A 584 -31.14 2.06 -29.57
CA ASN A 584 -29.70 1.83 -29.67
C ASN A 584 -29.23 1.74 -31.13
N ARG A 585 -30.00 1.10 -32.03
CA ARG A 585 -29.65 1.07 -33.46
C ARG A 585 -29.61 2.47 -34.10
N LYS A 586 -30.51 3.38 -33.69
CA LYS A 586 -30.52 4.78 -34.18
C LYS A 586 -29.35 5.58 -33.60
N ILE A 587 -29.08 5.41 -32.31
CA ILE A 587 -27.97 6.08 -31.62
C ILE A 587 -26.63 5.61 -32.20
N GLN A 588 -26.48 4.32 -32.49
CA GLN A 588 -25.25 3.73 -33.01
C GLN A 588 -24.85 4.33 -34.37
N ARG A 589 -25.81 4.67 -35.24
CA ARG A 589 -25.53 5.35 -36.52
C ARG A 589 -24.89 6.72 -36.32
N VAL A 590 -25.31 7.46 -35.29
CA VAL A 590 -24.71 8.77 -34.96
C VAL A 590 -23.38 8.59 -34.23
N MET A 591 -23.27 7.59 -33.36
CA MET A 591 -22.02 7.25 -32.65
C MET A 591 -20.88 6.89 -33.60
N GLN A 592 -21.16 6.23 -34.73
CA GLN A 592 -20.15 5.94 -35.76
C GLN A 592 -19.40 7.19 -36.26
N HIS A 593 -20.05 8.35 -36.28
CA HIS A 593 -19.38 9.61 -36.64
C HIS A 593 -18.48 10.15 -35.53
N PHE A 594 -18.79 9.85 -34.27
CA PHE A 594 -17.96 10.21 -33.13
C PHE A 594 -16.82 9.23 -32.89
N ASP A 595 -16.96 7.98 -33.32
CA ASP A 595 -15.89 6.98 -33.23
C ASP A 595 -14.62 7.44 -33.97
N ALA A 596 -14.76 8.10 -35.13
CA ALA A 596 -13.63 8.69 -35.85
C ALA A 596 -12.88 9.79 -35.05
N LEU A 597 -13.57 10.51 -34.16
CA LEU A 597 -12.93 11.49 -33.26
C LEU A 597 -12.22 10.82 -32.09
N LEU A 598 -12.63 9.59 -31.75
CA LEU A 598 -12.04 8.77 -30.68
C LEU A 598 -10.92 7.85 -31.17
N GLU A 599 -10.78 7.62 -32.48
CA GLU A 599 -9.69 6.82 -33.08
C GLU A 599 -8.30 7.44 -32.82
N SER A 600 -8.25 8.75 -32.62
CA SER A 600 -7.02 9.49 -32.30
C SER A 600 -6.74 9.56 -30.79
N ASP A 601 -7.65 9.08 -29.93
CA ASP A 601 -7.49 9.13 -28.48
C ASP A 601 -6.59 7.96 -28.02
N PRO A 602 -5.39 8.25 -27.48
CA PRO A 602 -4.46 7.22 -27.02
C PRO A 602 -4.99 6.38 -25.84
N LEU A 603 -6.10 6.79 -25.21
CA LEU A 603 -6.77 6.06 -24.12
C LEU A 603 -7.95 5.20 -24.60
N ASN A 604 -8.34 5.30 -25.87
CA ASN A 604 -9.42 4.49 -26.40
C ASN A 604 -8.89 3.08 -26.69
N MET A 605 -9.37 2.09 -25.92
CA MET A 605 -9.12 0.69 -26.26
C MET A 605 -10.01 0.34 -27.47
N PRO A 606 -9.44 0.06 -28.66
CA PRO A 606 -10.25 -0.35 -29.79
C PRO A 606 -11.06 -1.58 -29.40
N ARG A 607 -12.35 -1.58 -29.74
CA ARG A 607 -13.18 -2.78 -29.51
C ARG A 607 -12.55 -3.92 -30.32
N PRO A 608 -12.40 -5.13 -29.73
CA PRO A 608 -11.97 -6.27 -30.51
C PRO A 608 -12.89 -6.40 -31.72
N GLU A 609 -12.32 -6.42 -32.92
CA GLU A 609 -13.08 -6.62 -34.14
C GLU A 609 -13.84 -7.95 -33.98
N THR A 610 -15.16 -7.87 -33.84
CA THR A 610 -16.03 -9.03 -33.84
C THR A 610 -16.14 -9.56 -35.25
N ARG A 611 -15.05 -10.14 -35.77
CA ARG A 611 -14.97 -11.02 -36.92
C ARG A 611 -13.54 -11.58 -36.98
N PRO A 612 -13.31 -12.85 -36.62
CA PRO A 612 -12.14 -13.51 -37.18
C PRO A 612 -12.35 -13.54 -38.69
N ASP A 613 -11.39 -13.01 -39.45
CA ASP A 613 -11.29 -13.26 -40.87
C ASP A 613 -11.34 -14.78 -41.08
N ARG A 614 -12.49 -15.26 -41.52
CA ARG A 614 -12.59 -16.57 -42.17
C ARG A 614 -11.97 -16.38 -43.54
N ASN A 615 -10.64 -16.42 -43.58
CA ASN A 615 -9.77 -16.84 -44.69
C ASN A 615 -8.36 -16.25 -44.52
N ALA A 616 -7.51 -16.93 -43.74
CA ALA A 616 -6.07 -17.01 -43.94
C ALA A 616 -5.53 -18.25 -43.21
#